data_AF-A0A3Q9HR32-F1
#
_entry.id   AF-A0A3Q9HR32-F1
#
_cell.length_a   1.000
_cell.length_b   1.000
_cell.length_c   1.000
_cell.angle_alpha   90.00
_cell.angle_beta   90.00
_cell.angle_gamma   90.00
#
_symmetry.space_group_name_H-M   'P 1'
#
loop_
_entity.id
_entity.type
_entity.pdbx_description
1 polymer ?
#
loop_
_entity_poly.entity_id
_entity_poly.type
_entity_poly.pdbx_seq_one_letter_code
_entity_poly.pdbx_strand_id
1 'polypeptide(L)'
;MSERPVFVFTSNKFGKGPEDLGDILMRGLISNLTKVEPAPQVLIFLNSGVQLLTKSEIQENLNILEEKGVKILACGTCVNYFNLQDKIKNDYISNMGEILSIISNAQKVVNLS
;
A
#
# COMPACT_ATOMS: atom_id res chain seq x y z
N MET A 1 17.02 17.26 3.32
CA MET A 1 15.63 16.78 3.20
C MET A 1 15.54 15.46 3.92
N SER A 2 14.59 15.30 4.85
CA SER A 2 14.37 14.01 5.50
C SER A 2 13.85 12.99 4.48
N GLU A 3 14.46 11.82 4.49
CA GLU A 3 14.19 10.70 3.58
C GLU A 3 12.75 10.18 3.76
N ARG A 4 11.99 10.05 2.66
CA ARG A 4 10.63 9.51 2.66
C ARG A 4 10.66 8.04 2.22
N PRO A 5 10.29 7.08 3.09
CA PRO A 5 10.36 5.66 2.76
C PRO A 5 9.30 5.24 1.73
N VAL A 6 9.58 4.15 1.00
CA VAL A 6 8.59 3.38 0.23
C VAL A 6 8.12 2.21 1.07
N PHE A 7 6.80 2.03 1.20
CA PHE A 7 6.22 0.86 1.88
C PHE A 7 5.69 -0.12 0.85
N VAL A 8 5.99 -1.41 1.05
CA VAL A 8 5.51 -2.50 0.20
C VAL A 8 4.63 -3.42 1.03
N PHE A 9 3.36 -3.52 0.68
CA PHE A 9 2.36 -4.38 1.29
C PHE A 9 2.22 -5.64 0.45
N THR A 10 2.73 -6.76 0.96
CA THR A 10 2.65 -8.06 0.28
C THR A 10 1.51 -8.94 0.82
N SER A 11 0.82 -8.49 1.87
CA SER A 11 -0.28 -9.19 2.52
C SER A 11 -1.40 -8.21 2.89
N ASN A 12 -2.64 -8.70 2.96
CA ASN A 12 -3.77 -7.96 3.54
C ASN A 12 -3.82 -8.03 5.07
N LYS A 13 -2.86 -8.73 5.69
CA LYS A 13 -2.65 -8.83 7.15
C LYS A 13 -1.26 -8.32 7.49
N PHE A 14 -1.07 -7.85 8.71
CA PHE A 14 0.24 -7.46 9.21
C PHE A 14 0.85 -8.54 10.11
N GLY A 15 2.02 -9.05 9.73
CA GLY A 15 2.75 -10.07 10.47
C GLY A 15 2.20 -11.49 10.30
N LYS A 16 2.80 -12.43 11.04
CA LYS A 16 2.48 -13.86 10.99
C LYS A 16 1.93 -14.29 12.35
N GLY A 17 0.61 -14.24 12.49
CA GLY A 17 -0.12 -14.55 13.71
C GLY A 17 -1.61 -14.76 13.43
N PRO A 18 -2.47 -14.75 14.46
CA PRO A 18 -3.92 -14.84 14.27
C PRO A 18 -4.43 -13.80 13.27
N GLU A 19 -5.32 -14.23 12.37
CA GLU A 19 -5.76 -13.39 11.24
C GLU A 19 -6.52 -12.13 11.68
N ASP A 20 -7.29 -12.23 12.77
CA ASP A 20 -8.04 -11.15 13.39
C ASP A 20 -7.09 -10.07 13.96
N LEU A 21 -6.02 -10.51 14.64
CA LEU A 21 -4.97 -9.62 15.10
C LEU A 21 -4.24 -8.96 13.92
N GLY A 22 -3.90 -9.73 12.89
CA GLY A 22 -3.25 -9.23 11.68
C GLY A 22 -4.08 -8.15 10.96
N ASP A 23 -5.40 -8.28 10.94
CA ASP A 23 -6.32 -7.24 10.42
C ASP A 23 -6.29 -5.97 11.28
N ILE A 24 -6.36 -6.11 12.61
CA ILE A 24 -6.31 -4.98 13.54
C ILE A 24 -5.00 -4.20 13.36
N LEU A 25 -3.88 -4.91 13.29
CA LEU A 25 -2.56 -4.32 13.10
C LEU A 25 -2.43 -3.63 11.74
N MET A 26 -2.95 -4.23 10.66
CA MET A 26 -2.91 -3.62 9.34
C MET A 26 -3.72 -2.32 9.28
N ARG A 27 -4.93 -2.30 9.86
CA ARG A 27 -5.74 -1.06 9.97
C ARG A 27 -5.03 0.00 10.81
N GLY A 28 -4.48 -0.40 11.95
CA GLY A 28 -3.71 0.48 12.82
C GLY A 28 -2.51 1.09 12.10
N LEU A 29 -1.78 0.29 11.31
CA LEU A 29 -0.66 0.76 10.51
C LEU A 29 -1.10 1.81 9.48
N ILE A 30 -2.08 1.51 8.63
CA ILE A 30 -2.55 2.42 7.57
C ILE A 30 -3.08 3.73 8.18
N SER A 31 -3.81 3.65 9.29
CA SER A 31 -4.27 4.84 10.02
C SER A 31 -3.12 5.68 10.57
N ASN A 32 -2.04 5.06 11.05
CA ASN A 32 -0.91 5.80 11.59
C ASN A 32 0.00 6.37 10.49
N LEU A 33 0.05 5.76 9.30
CA LEU A 33 0.75 6.34 8.15
C LEU A 33 0.22 7.74 7.79
N THR A 34 -1.07 8.03 8.03
CA THR A 34 -1.62 9.37 7.77
C THR A 34 -1.11 10.44 8.75
N LYS A 35 -0.52 10.03 9.88
CA LYS A 35 -0.12 10.91 10.99
C LYS A 35 1.40 11.11 11.08
N VAL A 36 2.18 10.26 10.42
CA VAL A 36 3.65 10.32 10.47
C VAL A 36 4.18 11.43 9.56
N GLU A 37 5.18 12.16 10.05
CA GLU A 37 5.94 13.13 9.28
C GLU A 37 7.45 12.81 9.36
N PRO A 38 8.18 12.82 8.23
CA PRO A 38 7.66 13.04 6.88
C PRO A 38 6.79 11.85 6.41
N ALA A 39 5.72 12.15 5.66
CA ALA A 39 4.90 11.11 5.06
C ALA A 39 5.71 10.18 4.13
N PRO A 40 5.26 8.94 3.87
CA PRO A 40 5.90 8.05 2.90
C PRO A 40 5.98 8.68 1.49
N GLN A 41 6.86 8.14 0.66
CA GLN A 41 6.90 8.53 -0.75
C GLN A 41 5.85 7.77 -1.56
N VAL A 42 5.82 6.45 -1.41
CA VAL A 42 4.95 5.53 -2.18
C VAL A 42 4.47 4.40 -1.28
N LEU A 43 3.20 4.01 -1.43
CA LEU A 43 2.65 2.75 -0.94
C LEU A 43 2.43 1.81 -2.14
N ILE A 44 3.06 0.64 -2.11
CA ILE A 44 2.97 -0.37 -3.17
C ILE A 44 2.23 -1.59 -2.62
N PHE A 45 1.18 -2.02 -3.29
CA PHE A 45 0.36 -3.18 -2.93
C PHE A 45 0.58 -4.32 -3.93
N LEU A 46 1.05 -5.46 -3.42
CA LEU A 46 1.36 -6.69 -4.15
C LEU A 46 0.61 -7.88 -3.53
N ASN A 47 0.47 -8.98 -4.27
CA ASN A 47 -0.18 -10.22 -3.79
C ASN A 47 -1.54 -9.92 -3.15
N SER A 48 -1.87 -10.52 -1.99
CA SER A 48 -3.14 -10.24 -1.30
C SER A 48 -3.23 -8.82 -0.75
N GLY A 49 -2.12 -8.08 -0.67
CA GLY A 49 -2.10 -6.67 -0.29
C GLY A 49 -3.01 -5.80 -1.16
N VAL A 50 -3.21 -6.12 -2.44
CA VAL A 50 -4.13 -5.36 -3.32
C VAL A 50 -5.58 -5.40 -2.84
N GLN A 51 -5.97 -6.41 -2.06
CA GLN A 51 -7.32 -6.50 -1.47
C GLN A 51 -7.55 -5.43 -0.39
N LEU A 52 -6.50 -4.83 0.17
CA LEU A 52 -6.65 -3.70 1.09
C LEU A 52 -7.33 -2.52 0.39
N LEU A 53 -7.00 -2.27 -0.88
CA LEU A 53 -7.51 -1.14 -1.64
C LEU A 53 -9.02 -1.20 -1.89
N THR A 54 -9.67 -2.34 -1.66
CA THR A 54 -11.14 -2.48 -1.79
C THR A 54 -11.87 -2.31 -0.47
N LYS A 55 -11.15 -2.16 0.66
CA LYS A 55 -11.74 -2.03 1.98
C LYS A 55 -12.25 -0.61 2.19
N SER A 56 -13.54 -0.48 2.51
CA SER A 56 -14.17 0.83 2.75
C SER A 56 -13.52 1.57 3.93
N GLU A 57 -13.10 0.82 4.95
CA GLU A 57 -12.56 1.37 6.20
C GLU A 57 -11.19 2.05 6.04
N ILE A 58 -10.49 1.86 4.92
CA ILE A 58 -9.20 2.52 4.67
C ILE A 58 -9.28 3.63 3.62
N GLN A 59 -10.41 3.82 2.93
CA GLN A 59 -10.50 4.76 1.80
C GLN A 59 -10.18 6.20 2.23
N GLU A 60 -10.69 6.60 3.40
CA GLU A 60 -10.39 7.92 3.96
C GLU A 60 -8.89 8.09 4.25
N ASN A 61 -8.23 7.03 4.75
CA ASN A 61 -6.79 7.09 4.98
C ASN A 61 -6.02 7.21 3.67
N LEU A 62 -6.44 6.50 2.62
CA LEU A 62 -5.83 6.61 1.29
C LEU A 62 -5.96 8.03 0.73
N ASN A 63 -7.14 8.65 0.82
CA ASN A 63 -7.34 10.03 0.37
C ASN A 63 -6.43 11.01 1.12
N ILE A 64 -6.32 10.91 2.45
CA ILE A 64 -5.42 11.77 3.25
C ILE A 64 -3.96 11.58 2.83
N LEU A 65 -3.55 10.34 2.52
CA LEU A 65 -2.19 10.05 2.05
C LEU A 65 -1.95 10.65 0.65
N GLU A 66 -2.92 10.55 -0.25
CA GLU A 66 -2.86 11.19 -1.58
C GLU A 66 -2.73 12.71 -1.47
N GLU A 67 -3.50 13.36 -0.59
CA GLU A 67 -3.42 14.80 -0.32
C GLU A 67 -2.06 15.22 0.22
N LYS A 68 -1.38 14.33 0.96
CA LYS A 68 0.01 14.50 1.43
C LYS A 68 1.06 14.22 0.36
N GLY A 69 0.65 13.91 -0.88
CA GLY A 69 1.55 13.62 -1.99
C GLY A 69 2.19 12.23 -1.90
N VAL A 70 1.54 11.28 -1.20
CA VAL A 70 1.93 9.87 -1.21
C VAL A 70 1.34 9.21 -2.45
N LYS A 71 2.19 8.59 -3.27
CA LYS A 71 1.72 7.82 -4.44
C LYS A 71 1.24 6.43 -4.01
N ILE A 72 0.11 5.98 -4.56
CA ILE A 72 -0.43 4.64 -4.30
C ILE A 72 -0.30 3.81 -5.58
N LEU A 73 0.23 2.59 -5.47
CA LEU A 73 0.37 1.66 -6.58
C LEU A 73 -0.17 0.27 -6.24
N ALA A 74 -0.91 -0.32 -7.16
CA ALA A 74 -1.41 -1.68 -7.11
C ALA A 74 -0.84 -2.49 -8.27
N CYS A 75 -0.26 -3.66 -8.00
CA CYS A 75 0.20 -4.54 -9.07
C CYS A 75 -0.97 -5.01 -9.94
N GLY A 76 -1.00 -4.59 -11.21
CA GLY A 76 -2.07 -4.90 -12.15
C GLY A 76 -2.27 -6.41 -12.35
N THR A 77 -1.19 -7.22 -12.33
CA THR A 77 -1.30 -8.68 -12.39
C THR A 77 -2.05 -9.25 -11.18
N CYS A 78 -1.78 -8.73 -9.98
CA CYS A 78 -2.48 -9.17 -8.76
C CYS A 78 -3.95 -8.72 -8.76
N VAL A 79 -4.22 -7.48 -9.19
CA VAL A 79 -5.59 -6.96 -9.34
C VAL A 79 -6.39 -7.82 -10.31
N ASN A 80 -5.80 -8.18 -11.44
CA ASN A 80 -6.43 -9.07 -12.43
C ASN A 80 -6.67 -10.48 -11.85
N TYR A 81 -5.67 -11.06 -11.18
CA TYR A 81 -5.78 -12.38 -10.56
C TYR A 81 -6.93 -12.47 -9.54
N PHE A 82 -7.16 -11.43 -8.74
CA PHE A 82 -8.24 -11.38 -7.76
C PHE A 82 -9.57 -10.84 -8.32
N ASN A 83 -9.66 -10.51 -9.62
CA ASN A 83 -10.83 -9.91 -10.26
C ASN A 83 -11.31 -8.62 -9.57
N LEU A 84 -10.39 -7.68 -9.29
CA LEU A 84 -10.65 -6.44 -8.55
C LEU A 84 -10.61 -5.16 -9.40
N GLN A 85 -10.58 -5.27 -10.72
CA GLN A 85 -10.45 -4.15 -11.66
C GLN A 85 -11.52 -3.08 -11.42
N ASP A 86 -12.77 -3.48 -11.22
CA ASP A 86 -13.89 -2.56 -11.02
C ASP A 86 -14.00 -2.01 -9.59
N LYS A 87 -13.10 -2.44 -8.68
CA LYS A 87 -13.13 -2.09 -7.26
C LYS A 87 -11.96 -1.20 -6.83
N ILE A 88 -11.00 -0.96 -7.71
CA ILE A 88 -9.78 -0.20 -7.43
C ILE A 88 -9.71 0.96 -8.40
N LYS A 89 -9.30 2.15 -7.92
CA LYS A 89 -9.11 3.32 -8.79
C LYS A 89 -8.12 2.96 -9.92
N ASN A 90 -8.50 3.21 -11.17
CA ASN A 90 -7.63 2.92 -12.33
C ASN A 90 -6.26 3.59 -12.21
N ASP A 91 -6.19 4.77 -11.61
CA ASP A 91 -4.95 5.52 -11.39
C ASP A 91 -3.96 4.84 -10.43
N TYR A 92 -4.41 3.86 -9.64
CA TYR A 92 -3.53 3.05 -8.79
C TYR A 92 -2.89 1.89 -9.57
N ILE A 93 -3.49 1.47 -10.69
CA ILE A 93 -3.04 0.26 -11.38
C ILE A 93 -1.67 0.52 -12.02
N SER A 94 -0.69 -0.28 -11.63
CA SER A 94 0.69 -0.19 -12.08
C SER A 94 1.18 -1.55 -12.61
N ASN A 95 2.41 -1.58 -13.11
CA ASN A 95 3.08 -2.76 -13.64
C ASN A 95 4.41 -3.01 -12.93
N MET A 96 4.96 -4.22 -13.11
CA MET A 96 6.19 -4.61 -12.42
C MET A 96 7.42 -3.78 -12.81
N GLY A 97 7.44 -3.20 -14.03
CA GLY A 97 8.54 -2.33 -14.47
C GLY A 97 8.59 -1.02 -13.69
N GLU A 98 7.45 -0.35 -13.51
CA GLU A 98 7.36 0.86 -12.68
C GLU A 98 7.63 0.55 -11.21
N ILE A 99 7.05 -0.53 -10.67
CA ILE A 99 7.27 -0.97 -9.29
C ILE A 99 8.77 -1.22 -9.03
N LEU A 100 9.44 -1.96 -9.92
CA LEU A 100 10.87 -2.23 -9.82
C LEU A 100 11.67 -0.92 -9.86
N SER A 101 11.34 -0.02 -10.80
CA SER A 101 12.01 1.27 -10.90
C SER A 101 11.90 2.07 -9.59
N ILE A 102 10.72 2.11 -8.97
CA ILE A 102 10.52 2.83 -7.70
C ILE A 102 11.31 2.18 -6.57
N ILE A 103 11.23 0.85 -6.44
CA ILE A 103 11.94 0.10 -5.39
C ILE A 103 13.45 0.26 -5.53
N SER A 104 13.99 0.15 -6.75
CA SER A 104 15.44 0.25 -7.03
C SER A 104 16.00 1.67 -6.82
N ASN A 105 15.17 2.70 -6.93
CA ASN A 105 15.58 4.09 -6.72
C ASN A 105 15.22 4.63 -5.33
N ALA A 106 14.50 3.85 -4.51
CA ALA A 106 14.16 4.25 -3.16
C ALA A 106 15.39 4.17 -2.25
N GLN A 107 15.61 5.22 -1.45
CA GLN A 107 16.68 5.20 -0.44
C GLN A 107 16.36 4.22 0.71
N LYS A 108 15.08 4.08 1.05
CA LYS A 108 14.59 3.13 2.05
C LYS A 108 13.29 2.48 1.60
N VAL A 109 13.29 1.15 1.68
CA VAL A 109 12.12 0.29 1.43
C VAL A 109 11.75 -0.43 2.73
N VAL A 110 10.49 -0.34 3.13
CA VAL A 110 9.92 -1.08 4.24
C VAL A 110 8.99 -2.15 3.66
N ASN A 111 9.41 -3.40 3.74
CA ASN A 111 8.59 -4.53 3.34
C ASN A 111 7.69 -4.98 4.50
N LEU A 112 6.41 -5.12 4.21
CA LEU A 112 5.38 -5.58 5.13
C LEU A 112 4.88 -6.93 4.63
N SER A 113 5.28 -7.99 5.34
CA SER A 113 5.02 -9.40 5.01
C SER A 113 4.64 -10.21 6.24
#